data_AF-A0A2K0UNN4-F1
#
_entry.id   AF-A0A2K0UNN4-F1
#
_cell.length_a   1.000
_cell.length_b   1.000
_cell.length_c   1.000
_cell.angle_alpha   90.00
_cell.angle_beta   90.00
_cell.angle_gamma   90.00
#
_symmetry.space_group_name_H-M   'P 1'
#
loop_
_entity.id
_entity.type
_entity.pdbx_description
1 polymer ?
#
loop_
_entity_poly.entity_id
_entity_poly.type
_entity_poly.pdbx_seq_one_letter_code
_entity_poly.pdbx_strand_id
1 'polypeptide(L)'
;MDSLPVVVMGLKRDLRSENDPNGIIYPQDAYRMAQEMRADRYVECSAVTGELVRPAFEDICKTAIGTTTEKGGQSEGGCTVL
;
A
#
# COMPACT_ATOMS: atom_id res chain seq x y z
N MET A 1 -10.31 19.30 -7.36
CA MET A 1 -9.54 18.19 -7.97
C MET A 1 -9.60 17.11 -6.92
N ASP A 2 -10.48 16.12 -7.12
CA ASP A 2 -10.84 15.16 -6.07
C ASP A 2 -9.67 14.18 -5.87
N SER A 3 -8.87 14.43 -4.85
CA SER A 3 -7.68 13.65 -4.57
C SER A 3 -7.96 12.60 -3.49
N LEU A 4 -8.83 11.66 -3.84
CA LEU A 4 -9.07 10.46 -3.04
C LEU A 4 -7.74 9.74 -2.79
N PRO A 5 -7.38 9.44 -1.53
CA PRO A 5 -6.15 8.74 -1.26
C PRO A 5 -6.21 7.31 -1.80
N VAL A 6 -5.08 6.83 -2.33
CA VAL A 6 -4.91 5.53 -2.96
C VAL A 6 -3.95 4.69 -2.13
N VAL A 7 -4.39 3.49 -1.74
CA VAL A 7 -3.55 2.51 -1.05
C VAL A 7 -3.41 1.28 -1.94
N VAL A 8 -2.16 0.87 -2.23
CA VAL A 8 -1.87 -0.35 -2.97
C VAL A 8 -1.71 -1.50 -1.98
N MET A 9 -2.38 -2.63 -2.25
CA MET A 9 -2.32 -3.82 -1.38
C MET A 9 -1.74 -5.03 -2.09
N GLY A 10 -0.69 -5.62 -1.52
CA GLY A 10 -0.21 -6.96 -1.88
C GLY A 10 -1.00 -8.04 -1.14
N LEU A 11 -1.90 -8.71 -1.85
CA LEU A 11 -2.72 -9.79 -1.29
C LEU A 11 -2.04 -11.16 -1.43
N LYS A 12 -2.62 -12.16 -0.76
CA LYS A 12 -2.19 -13.57 -0.84
C LYS A 12 -0.71 -13.75 -0.51
N ARG A 13 -0.21 -12.96 0.45
CA ARG A 13 1.19 -12.97 0.88
C ARG A 13 1.67 -14.37 1.27
N ASP A 14 0.78 -15.19 1.80
CA ASP A 14 1.00 -16.59 2.17
C ASP A 14 1.37 -17.50 0.99
N LEU A 15 0.97 -17.15 -0.23
CA LEU A 15 1.30 -17.92 -1.44
C LEU A 15 2.62 -17.49 -2.08
N ARG A 16 3.27 -16.42 -1.58
CA ARG A 16 4.51 -15.91 -2.16
C ARG A 16 5.64 -16.91 -1.90
N SER A 17 6.09 -17.58 -2.96
CA SER A 17 7.15 -18.59 -2.93
C SER A 17 8.10 -18.39 -4.10
N GLU A 18 9.41 -18.44 -3.87
CA GLU A 18 10.43 -18.37 -4.94
C GLU A 18 10.35 -19.57 -5.90
N ASN A 19 9.68 -20.64 -5.48
CA ASN A 19 9.47 -21.84 -6.28
C ASN A 19 8.16 -21.80 -7.10
N ASP A 20 7.39 -20.70 -7.07
CA ASP A 20 6.18 -20.60 -7.90
C ASP A 20 6.58 -20.55 -9.39
N PRO A 21 6.09 -21.49 -10.23
CA PRO A 21 6.46 -21.52 -11.65
C PRO A 21 5.98 -20.31 -12.44
N ASN A 22 4.98 -19.56 -11.93
CA ASN A 22 4.50 -18.32 -12.55
C ASN A 22 5.29 -17.09 -12.09
N GLY A 23 6.24 -17.28 -11.17
CA GLY A 23 6.97 -16.20 -10.50
C GLY A 23 6.12 -15.47 -9.47
N ILE A 24 6.77 -14.57 -8.75
CA ILE A 24 6.15 -13.75 -7.71
C ILE A 24 6.50 -12.28 -7.92
N ILE A 25 5.64 -11.39 -7.42
CA ILE A 25 6.00 -9.99 -7.25
C ILE A 25 6.75 -9.88 -5.93
N TYR A 26 8.03 -9.50 -5.99
CA TYR A 26 8.80 -9.25 -4.78
C TYR A 26 8.32 -7.98 -4.06
N PRO A 27 8.41 -7.91 -2.71
CA PRO A 27 7.97 -6.75 -1.96
C PRO A 27 8.58 -5.42 -2.44
N GLN A 28 9.88 -5.41 -2.79
CA GLN A 28 10.56 -4.21 -3.28
C GLN A 28 10.03 -3.72 -4.63
N ASP A 29 9.62 -4.63 -5.52
CA ASP A 29 9.07 -4.26 -6.83
C ASP A 29 7.67 -3.69 -6.68
N ALA A 30 6.85 -4.30 -5.82
CA ALA A 30 5.52 -3.78 -5.49
C ALA A 30 5.60 -2.40 -4.81
N TYR A 31 6.55 -2.21 -3.90
CA TYR A 31 6.78 -0.93 -3.24
C TYR A 31 7.25 0.16 -4.22
N ARG A 32 8.12 -0.18 -5.19
CA ARG A 32 8.51 0.74 -6.27
C ARG A 32 7.30 1.10 -7.14
N MET A 33 6.51 0.11 -7.55
CA MET A 33 5.31 0.35 -8.36
C MET A 33 4.30 1.25 -7.64
N ALA A 34 4.08 1.05 -6.33
CA ALA A 34 3.21 1.92 -5.54
C ALA A 34 3.70 3.38 -5.53
N GLN A 35 5.02 3.61 -5.42
CA GLN A 35 5.59 4.95 -5.52
C GLN A 35 5.44 5.56 -6.92
N GLU A 36 5.68 4.78 -7.98
CA GLU A 36 5.50 5.22 -9.37
C GLU A 36 4.04 5.61 -9.66
N MET A 37 3.08 4.88 -9.08
CA MET A 37 1.65 5.20 -9.14
C MET A 37 1.25 6.43 -8.30
N ARG A 38 2.18 6.96 -7.49
CA ARG A 38 1.90 7.97 -6.45
C ARG A 38 0.79 7.55 -5.50
N ALA A 39 0.79 6.27 -5.12
CA ALA A 39 -0.04 5.78 -4.04
C ALA A 39 0.43 6.37 -2.70
N ASP A 40 -0.52 6.63 -1.80
CA ASP A 40 -0.24 7.21 -0.50
C ASP A 40 0.39 6.20 0.45
N ARG A 41 0.05 4.91 0.27
CA ARG A 41 0.61 3.80 1.03
C ARG A 41 0.68 2.51 0.22
N TYR A 42 1.59 1.64 0.66
CA TYR A 42 1.68 0.24 0.27
C TYR A 42 1.56 -0.65 1.51
N VAL A 43 0.70 -1.67 1.46
CA VAL A 43 0.52 -2.65 2.54
C VAL A 43 0.43 -4.07 1.97
N GLU A 44 0.73 -5.08 2.78
CA GLU A 44 0.58 -6.49 2.38
C GLU A 44 -0.16 -7.29 3.45
N CYS A 45 -0.96 -8.27 3.04
CA CYS A 45 -1.62 -9.18 3.96
C CYS A 45 -1.99 -10.52 3.32
N SER A 46 -2.36 -11.48 4.18
CA SER A 46 -3.06 -12.70 3.78
C SER A 46 -4.39 -12.79 4.51
N ALA A 47 -5.47 -12.77 3.74
CA ALA A 47 -6.81 -13.03 4.29
C ALA A 47 -6.99 -14.50 4.72
N VAL A 48 -6.20 -15.42 4.16
CA VAL A 48 -6.28 -16.86 4.44
C VAL A 48 -5.65 -17.19 5.79
N THR A 49 -4.45 -16.66 6.04
CA THR A 49 -3.72 -16.93 7.30
C THR A 49 -4.03 -15.91 8.39
N GLY A 50 -4.62 -14.76 8.03
CA GLY A 50 -4.80 -13.62 8.92
C GLY A 50 -3.53 -12.76 9.09
N GLU A 51 -2.43 -13.12 8.43
CA GLU A 51 -1.18 -12.38 8.48
C GLU A 51 -1.39 -10.92 8.01
N LEU A 52 -1.02 -9.97 8.88
CA LEU A 52 -1.02 -8.52 8.62
C LEU A 52 -2.38 -7.90 8.23
N VAL A 53 -3.49 -8.64 8.33
CA VAL A 53 -4.83 -8.12 7.99
C VAL A 53 -5.19 -6.91 8.86
N ARG A 54 -5.00 -7.01 10.19
CA ARG A 54 -5.34 -5.92 11.11
C ARG A 54 -4.51 -4.65 10.84
N PRO A 55 -3.17 -4.70 10.76
CA PRO A 55 -2.36 -3.55 10.35
C PRO A 55 -2.78 -2.94 9.01
N ALA A 56 -3.05 -3.77 8.00
CA ALA A 56 -3.46 -3.28 6.68
C ALA A 56 -4.77 -2.47 6.76
N PHE A 57 -5.77 -2.95 7.49
CA PHE A 57 -7.01 -2.22 7.72
C PHE A 57 -6.82 -0.97 8.57
N GLU A 58 -5.96 -1.01 9.60
CA GLU A 58 -5.65 0.17 10.40
C GLU A 58 -5.02 1.28 9.54
N ASP A 59 -4.12 0.94 8.63
CA ASP A 59 -3.49 1.91 7.73
C ASP A 59 -4.48 2.48 6.71
N ILE A 60 -5.36 1.65 6.14
CA ILE A 60 -6.45 2.12 5.27
C ILE A 60 -7.36 3.09 6.04
N CYS A 61 -7.81 2.72 7.22
CA CYS A 61 -8.68 3.56 8.05
C CYS A 61 -8.00 4.88 8.44
N LYS A 62 -6.73 4.85 8.85
CA LYS A 62 -5.96 6.07 9.15
C LYS A 62 -5.81 6.97 7.92
N THR A 63 -5.58 6.39 6.74
CA THR A 63 -5.50 7.13 5.48
C THR A 63 -6.82 7.82 5.17
N ALA A 64 -7.94 7.09 5.29
CA ALA A 64 -9.28 7.64 5.09
C ALA A 64 -9.63 8.73 6.12
N ILE A 65 -9.33 8.53 7.40
CA ILE A 65 -9.56 9.53 8.44
C ILE A 65 -8.72 10.80 8.18
N GLY A 66 -7.51 10.67 7.63
CA GLY A 66 -6.68 11.81 7.26
C GLY A 66 -7.40 12.81 6.34
N THR A 67 -8.31 12.34 5.47
CA THR A 67 -9.05 13.22 4.54
C THR A 67 -10.03 14.16 5.25
N THR A 68 -10.36 13.92 6.52
CA THR A 68 -11.19 14.83 7.32
C THR A 68 -10.37 15.92 8.02
N THR A 69 -9.04 15.90 7.86
CA THR A 69 -8.12 16.88 8.45
C THR A 69 -7.64 17.87 7.40
N GLU A 70 -7.16 19.04 7.82
CA GLU A 70 -6.59 20.06 6.91
C GLU A 70 -5.38 19.54 6.13
N LYS A 71 -4.64 18.57 6.67
CA LYS A 71 -3.49 17.94 6.01
C LYS A 71 -3.89 16.96 4.91
N GLY A 72 -5.15 16.51 4.88
CA GLY A 72 -5.62 15.47 3.96
C GLY A 72 -5.11 14.07 4.30
N GLY A 73 -5.57 13.09 3.52
CA GLY A 73 -5.19 11.67 3.66
C GLY A 73 -4.01 11.26 2.78
N GLN A 74 -3.49 12.19 1.97
CA GLN A 74 -2.47 11.91 0.98
C GLN A 74 -1.06 11.96 1.58
N SER A 75 -0.13 11.20 1.00
CA SER A 75 1.28 11.25 1.39
C SER A 75 1.94 12.55 0.93
N GLU A 76 2.96 13.00 1.67
CA GLU A 76 3.74 14.17 1.28
C GLU A 76 4.52 13.86 -0.01
N GLY A 77 4.20 14.56 -1.10
CA GLY A 77 4.89 14.41 -2.38
C GLY A 77 6.34 14.91 -2.29
N GLY A 78 7.30 14.02 -2.49
CA GLY A 78 8.72 14.28 -2.24
C GLY A 78 9.55 14.80 -3.41
N CYS A 79 9.04 15.71 -4.24
CA CYS A 79 9.88 16.41 -5.23
C CYS A 79 9.95 17.91 -4.91
N THR A 80 10.64 18.24 -3.82
CA THR A 80 11.19 19.57 -3.62
C THR A 80 12.52 19.65 -4.37
N VAL A 81 12.65 20.64 -5.25
CA VAL A 81 13.94 20.98 -5.88
C VAL A 81 14.87 21.44 -4.75
N LEU A 82 15.93 20.69 -4.47
CA LEU A 82 17.02 21.07 -3.57
C LEU A 82 18.04 21.94 -4.31
#